data_AF-A0A016UM81-F1
#
_entry.id   AF-A0A016UM81-F1
#
_cell.length_a   1.000
_cell.length_b   1.000
_cell.length_c   1.000
_cell.angle_alpha   90.00
_cell.angle_beta   90.00
_cell.angle_gamma   90.00
#
_symmetry.space_group_name_H-M   'P 1'
#
loop_
_entity.id
_entity.type
_entity.pdbx_description
1 polymer ?
#
loop_
_entity_poly.entity_id
_entity_poly.type
_entity_poly.pdbx_seq_one_letter_code
_entity_poly.pdbx_strand_id
1 'polypeptide(L)'
;MKWLLNNTFYKSGGPIFFYTGNEGDVEDFATATGMMWDLAPKFNAAIIFAEHRFYGKSMPFGNDSYASIVNMGYLTSEQALADYAALLFALKVSKAASCSTVGGRA
;
A
#
# COMPACT_ATOMS: atom_id res chain seq x y z
N MET A 1 -2.04 -4.46 7.70
CA MET A 1 -2.54 -3.32 6.91
C MET A 1 -3.10 -3.84 5.60
N LYS A 2 -4.32 -3.41 5.25
CA LYS A 2 -4.97 -3.65 3.96
C LYS A 2 -4.42 -2.69 2.90
N TRP A 3 -4.34 -3.15 1.67
CA TRP A 3 -3.91 -2.36 0.53
C TRP A 3 -4.57 -2.89 -0.74
N LEU A 4 -4.73 -2.02 -1.73
CA LEU A 4 -5.26 -2.32 -3.05
C LEU A 4 -4.12 -2.20 -4.06
N LEU A 5 -4.06 -3.09 -5.04
CA LEU A 5 -3.09 -3.05 -6.14
C LEU A 5 -3.80 -3.20 -7.47
N ASN A 6 -3.45 -2.32 -8.40
CA ASN A 6 -3.76 -2.47 -9.80
C ASN A 6 -2.46 -2.39 -10.60
N ASN A 7 -2.13 -3.47 -11.30
CA ASN A 7 -0.94 -3.58 -12.13
C ASN A 7 -1.28 -3.67 -13.63
N THR A 8 -2.52 -3.41 -14.03
CA THR A 8 -3.00 -3.58 -15.42
C THR A 8 -2.17 -2.77 -16.42
N PHE A 9 -1.71 -1.57 -16.04
CA PHE A 9 -0.93 -0.69 -16.91
C PHE A 9 0.58 -0.77 -16.67
N TYR A 10 1.01 -1.55 -15.68
CA TYR A 10 2.41 -1.59 -15.29
C TYR A 10 3.27 -2.26 -16.37
N LYS A 11 4.40 -1.63 -16.72
CA LYS A 11 5.47 -2.25 -17.50
C LYS A 11 6.76 -2.31 -16.69
N SER A 12 7.65 -3.24 -17.02
CA SER A 12 8.95 -3.35 -16.35
C SER A 12 9.71 -2.01 -16.41
N GLY A 13 10.22 -1.57 -15.26
CA GLY A 13 10.86 -0.25 -15.11
C GLY A 13 9.90 0.93 -14.91
N GLY A 14 8.58 0.71 -15.02
CA GLY A 14 7.57 1.74 -14.74
C GLY A 14 7.49 2.11 -13.25
N PRO A 15 6.99 3.32 -12.92
CA PRO A 15 6.89 3.79 -11.54
C PRO A 15 5.74 3.10 -10.79
N ILE A 16 5.73 3.30 -9.47
CA ILE A 16 4.59 2.97 -8.61
C ILE A 16 3.95 4.29 -8.19
N PHE A 17 2.66 4.43 -8.48
CA PHE A 17 1.82 5.46 -7.89
C PHE A 17 1.28 4.92 -6.59
N PHE A 18 1.73 5.51 -5.48
CA PHE A 18 1.41 5.05 -4.13
C PHE A 18 0.60 6.11 -3.40
N TYR A 19 -0.66 5.80 -3.12
CA TYR A 19 -1.53 6.64 -2.32
C TYR A 19 -1.42 6.24 -0.86
N THR A 20 -0.95 7.18 -0.04
CA THR A 20 -0.93 7.07 1.42
C THR A 20 -2.34 7.36 1.93
N GLY A 21 -3.12 6.31 2.21
CA GLY A 21 -4.47 6.45 2.73
C GLY A 21 -4.54 7.34 3.95
N ASN A 22 -5.66 8.00 4.16
CA ASN A 22 -5.87 8.91 5.28
C ASN A 22 -7.02 8.36 6.17
N GLU A 23 -7.82 9.23 6.78
CA GLU A 23 -8.77 8.90 7.84
C GLU A 23 -10.09 8.26 7.34
N GLY A 24 -10.00 7.14 6.59
CA GLY A 24 -11.19 6.47 6.03
C GLY A 24 -10.91 5.12 5.38
N ASP A 25 -11.96 4.52 4.81
CA ASP A 25 -11.82 3.29 4.03
C ASP A 25 -11.08 3.58 2.73
N VAL A 26 -10.10 2.74 2.40
CA VAL A 26 -9.21 2.96 1.25
C VAL A 26 -9.95 2.83 -0.09
N GLU A 27 -11.03 2.06 -0.14
CA GLU A 27 -11.88 1.89 -1.33
C GLU A 27 -12.56 3.21 -1.75
N ASP A 28 -12.95 4.03 -0.77
CA ASP A 28 -13.58 5.34 -1.03
C ASP A 28 -12.57 6.29 -1.68
N PHE A 29 -11.34 6.32 -1.16
CA PHE A 29 -10.26 7.13 -1.73
C PHE A 29 -9.82 6.62 -3.10
N ALA A 30 -9.80 5.31 -3.30
CA ALA A 30 -9.53 4.70 -4.60
C ALA A 30 -10.56 5.15 -5.64
N THR A 31 -11.84 5.22 -5.28
CA THR A 31 -12.91 5.67 -6.18
C THR A 31 -12.86 7.17 -6.45
N ALA A 32 -12.51 7.98 -5.44
CA ALA A 32 -12.48 9.44 -5.56
C ALA A 32 -11.22 9.99 -6.25
N THR A 33 -10.09 9.26 -6.21
CA THR A 33 -8.80 9.75 -6.73
C THR A 33 -8.59 9.39 -8.20
N GLY A 34 -9.45 9.93 -9.08
CA GLY A 34 -9.46 9.70 -10.53
C GLY A 34 -8.09 9.88 -11.20
N MET A 35 -7.34 10.90 -10.78
CA MET A 35 -6.04 11.25 -11.35
C MET A 35 -5.04 10.10 -11.36
N MET A 36 -5.05 9.23 -10.34
CA MET A 36 -4.12 8.09 -10.29
C MET A 36 -4.40 7.09 -11.42
N TRP A 37 -5.67 6.85 -11.71
CA TRP A 37 -6.13 5.95 -12.76
C TRP A 37 -5.90 6.54 -14.15
N ASP A 38 -6.15 7.84 -14.33
CA ASP A 38 -5.98 8.52 -15.62
C ASP A 38 -4.50 8.62 -16.05
N LEU A 39 -3.60 8.77 -15.08
CA LEU A 39 -2.17 8.93 -15.35
C LEU A 39 -1.45 7.58 -15.48
N ALA A 40 -1.89 6.52 -14.79
CA ALA A 40 -1.16 5.25 -14.79
C ALA A 40 -0.90 4.65 -16.19
N PRO A 41 -1.84 4.68 -17.16
CA PRO A 41 -1.57 4.25 -18.54
C PRO A 41 -0.46 5.05 -19.22
N LYS A 42 -0.38 6.36 -18.96
CA LYS A 42 0.61 7.26 -19.59
C LYS A 42 2.02 7.01 -19.07
N PHE A 43 2.15 6.68 -17.79
CA PHE A 43 3.44 6.42 -17.15
C PHE A 43 3.81 4.94 -17.11
N ASN A 44 2.94 4.04 -17.60
CA ASN A 44 3.05 2.60 -17.41
C ASN A 44 3.22 2.22 -15.93
N ALA A 45 2.46 2.89 -15.06
CA ALA A 45 2.61 2.80 -13.62
C ALA A 45 1.76 1.65 -13.03
N ALA A 46 2.24 1.06 -11.94
CA ALA A 46 1.39 0.31 -11.03
C ALA A 46 0.74 1.29 -10.06
N ILE A 47 -0.48 1.00 -9.62
CA ILE A 47 -1.21 1.81 -8.64
C ILE A 47 -1.36 1.00 -7.36
N ILE A 48 -1.00 1.60 -6.23
CA ILE A 48 -1.21 1.05 -4.91
C ILE A 48 -1.94 2.09 -4.05
N PHE A 49 -3.02 1.67 -3.41
CA PHE A 49 -3.63 2.44 -2.33
C PHE A 49 -3.41 1.68 -1.02
N ALA A 50 -2.72 2.29 -0.06
CA ALA A 50 -2.47 1.69 1.25
C ALA A 50 -3.42 2.28 2.29
N GLU A 51 -4.19 1.43 2.97
CA GLU A 51 -5.12 1.90 4.01
C GLU A 51 -4.36 2.37 5.24
N HIS A 52 -4.76 3.50 5.82
CA HIS A 52 -4.13 4.00 7.03
C HIS A 52 -4.43 3.09 8.22
N ARG A 53 -3.45 2.91 9.11
CA ARG A 53 -3.66 2.19 10.38
C ARG A 53 -4.82 2.82 11.16
N PHE A 54 -5.60 1.99 11.85
CA PHE A 54 -6.82 2.33 12.58
C PHE A 54 -8.04 2.69 11.72
N TYR A 55 -7.93 2.76 10.38
CA TYR A 55 -9.06 3.06 9.52
C TYR A 55 -9.47 1.85 8.67
N GLY A 56 -10.73 1.84 8.23
CA GLY A 56 -11.32 0.77 7.44
C GLY A 56 -11.18 -0.60 8.12
N LYS A 57 -10.41 -1.51 7.50
CA LYS A 57 -10.15 -2.86 8.02
C LYS A 57 -8.76 -3.00 8.64
N SER A 58 -7.95 -1.94 8.62
CA SER A 58 -6.56 -1.94 9.09
C SER A 58 -6.47 -1.63 10.58
N MET A 59 -7.02 -2.53 11.39
CA MET A 59 -7.10 -2.40 12.84
C MET A 59 -5.96 -3.17 13.54
N PRO A 60 -4.92 -2.50 14.10
CA PRO A 60 -3.77 -3.18 14.70
C PRO A 60 -4.12 -4.10 15.87
N PHE A 61 -5.20 -3.79 16.59
CA PHE A 61 -5.71 -4.57 17.72
C PHE A 61 -7.14 -5.06 17.49
N GLY A 62 -7.57 -5.17 16.22
CA GLY A 62 -8.95 -5.55 15.90
C GLY A 62 -9.97 -4.60 16.53
N ASN A 63 -11.03 -5.15 17.15
CA ASN A 63 -12.06 -4.37 17.84
C ASN A 63 -11.52 -3.57 19.03
N ASP A 64 -10.38 -3.96 19.60
CA ASP A 64 -9.77 -3.29 20.74
C ASP A 64 -8.88 -2.11 20.35
N SER A 65 -8.79 -1.79 19.05
CA SER A 65 -7.94 -0.69 18.57
C SER A 65 -8.25 0.64 19.24
N TYR A 66 -9.53 0.88 19.56
CA TYR A 66 -9.98 2.09 20.26
C TYR A 66 -10.30 1.88 21.75
N ALA A 67 -10.03 0.69 22.30
CA ALA A 67 -10.46 0.34 23.65
C ALA A 67 -9.62 1.01 24.76
N SER A 68 -8.43 1.54 24.47
CA SER A 68 -7.57 2.18 25.47
C SER A 68 -6.66 3.26 24.86
N ILE A 69 -6.21 4.18 25.72
CA ILE A 69 -5.20 5.19 25.37
C ILE A 69 -3.89 4.54 24.93
N VAL A 70 -3.55 3.38 25.51
CA VAL A 70 -2.33 2.63 25.13
C VAL A 70 -2.44 2.12 23.70
N ASN A 71 -3.58 1.54 23.32
CA ASN A 71 -3.80 1.05 21.96
C ASN A 71 -3.86 2.20 20.95
N MET A 72 -4.60 3.27 21.28
CA MET A 72 -4.65 4.48 20.44
C MET A 72 -3.32 5.21 20.37
N GLY A 73 -2.41 5.00 21.33
CA GLY A 73 -1.06 5.58 21.32
C GLY A 73 -0.23 5.16 20.09
N TYR A 74 -0.63 4.11 19.37
CA TYR A 74 -0.01 3.70 18.10
C TYR A 74 -0.62 4.38 16.86
N LEU A 75 -1.66 5.20 17.01
CA LEU A 75 -2.23 6.02 15.95
C LEU A 75 -1.42 7.32 15.81
N THR A 76 -0.24 7.21 15.21
CA THR A 76 0.61 8.36 14.87
C THR A 76 1.00 8.36 13.41
N SER A 77 1.28 9.54 12.86
CA SER A 77 1.70 9.71 11.48
C SER A 77 3.07 9.06 11.21
N GLU A 78 4.00 9.10 12.17
CA GLU A 78 5.32 8.44 12.05
C GLU A 78 5.17 6.95 11.83
N GLN A 79 4.27 6.33 12.59
CA GLN A 79 4.04 4.91 12.50
C GLN A 79 3.27 4.53 11.23
N ALA A 80 2.32 5.35 10.79
CA ALA A 80 1.66 5.16 9.49
C ALA A 80 2.66 5.26 8.32
N LEU A 81 3.57 6.24 8.36
CA LEU A 81 4.66 6.36 7.38
C LEU A 81 5.60 5.15 7.41
N ALA A 82 5.92 4.62 8.59
CA ALA A 82 6.70 3.41 8.73
C ALA A 82 6.00 2.20 8.08
N ASP A 83 4.68 2.06 8.24
CA ASP A 83 3.92 1.01 7.57
C ASP A 83 3.97 1.12 6.05
N TYR A 84 3.82 2.34 5.51
CA TYR A 84 3.89 2.57 4.07
C TYR A 84 5.27 2.24 3.51
N ALA A 85 6.34 2.62 4.22
CA ALA A 85 7.70 2.27 3.83
C ALA A 85 7.91 0.74 3.86
N ALA A 86 7.44 0.07 4.91
CA ALA A 86 7.53 -1.39 5.04
C ALA A 86 6.75 -2.12 3.92
N LEU A 87 5.55 -1.64 3.59
CA LEU A 87 4.74 -2.17 2.49
C LEU A 87 5.45 -2.02 1.13
N LEU A 88 5.94 -0.82 0.83
CA LEU A 88 6.67 -0.56 -0.41
C LEU A 88 7.92 -1.43 -0.52
N PHE A 89 8.65 -1.62 0.58
CA PHE A 89 9.81 -2.50 0.61
C PHE A 89 9.43 -3.96 0.34
N ALA A 90 8.41 -4.48 1.04
CA ALA A 90 7.93 -5.84 0.86
C ALA A 90 7.46 -6.12 -0.59
N LEU A 91 6.74 -5.18 -1.20
CA LEU A 91 6.23 -5.31 -2.57
C LEU A 91 7.33 -5.19 -3.64
N LYS A 92 8.39 -4.43 -3.39
CA LYS A 92 9.56 -4.38 -4.27
C LYS A 92 10.39 -5.66 -4.18
N VAL A 93 10.59 -6.17 -2.96
CA VAL A 93 11.33 -7.41 -2.73
C VAL A 93 10.62 -8.61 -3.34
N SER A 94 9.29 -8.74 -3.16
CA SER A 94 8.54 -9.86 -3.75
C SER A 94 8.63 -9.89 -5.28
N LYS A 95 8.64 -8.72 -5.93
CA LYS A 95 8.79 -8.59 -7.37
C LYS A 95 10.22 -8.85 -7.85
N ALA A 96 11.23 -8.47 -7.05
CA ALA A 96 12.60 -8.87 -7.31
C ALA A 96 12.77 -10.39 -7.21
N ALA A 97 12.19 -11.02 -6.17
CA ALA A 97 12.23 -12.46 -5.94
C ALA A 97 11.55 -13.25 -7.07
N SER A 98 10.44 -12.76 -7.63
CA SER A 98 9.81 -13.37 -8.81
C SER A 98 10.58 -13.17 -10.12
N CYS A 99 11.49 -12.18 -10.17
CA CYS A 99 12.31 -11.88 -11.34
C CYS A 99 13.68 -12.57 -11.31
N SER A 100 14.07 -13.17 -10.17
CA SER A 100 15.38 -13.80 -9.98
C SER A 100 15.41 -15.34 -10.13
N THR A 101 14.37 -15.98 -10.69
CA THR A 101 14.50 -17.39 -11.12
C THR A 101 15.11 -17.45 -12.52
N VAL A 102 16.42 -17.18 -12.61
CA VAL A 102 17.26 -17.60 -13.73
C VAL A 102 18.49 -18.29 -13.17
N GLY A 103 18.63 -19.58 -13.49
CA GLY A 103 19.92 -20.26 -13.51
C GLY A 103 20.11 -21.34 -12.45
N GLY A 104 19.77 -22.57 -12.83
CA GLY A 104 20.44 -23.73 -12.27
C GLY A 104 21.90 -23.80 -12.73
N ARG A 105 22.73 -24.44 -11.89
CA ARG A 105 24.00 -25.16 -12.12
C ARG A 105 24.61 -25.37 -10.72
N ALA A 106 25.15 -26.52 -10.34
CA ALA A 106 25.38 -27.81 -10.97
C ALA A 106 25.37 -28.87 -9.84
#